data_AF-A0A8T6G9I0-F1
#
_entry.id   AF-A0A8T6G9I0-F1
#
_cell.length_a   1.000
_cell.length_b   1.000
_cell.length_c   1.000
_cell.angle_alpha   90.00
_cell.angle_beta   90.00
_cell.angle_gamma   90.00
#
_symmetry.space_group_name_H-M   'P 1'
#
loop_
_entity.id
_entity.type
_entity.pdbx_description
1 polymer ?
#
loop_
_entity_poly.entity_id
_entity_poly.type
_entity_poly.pdbx_seq_one_letter_code
_entity_poly.pdbx_strand_id
1 'polypeptide(L)'
;MKIRINKLMSKSLLVGPVLGAILGVGILTACTNDGIMESRDSGGVTVSREISERGSESGGESGRESVASSSAASGGEEGSGATLALDATFDATRGGARLVLNYDATGNAFTGTVENTTSNALSNVRIEVHLSNGTELGPTTPVDMAPGEVLAVNLPSTQASFTGWVAHAEVGSGAESGGEHASGSDSESGSESANEGSGESGGEGGESGPDGTEGPESGSEAAREAAMSSPITPLDQSWNGVLGGLAISAEYDDATQSVNASVQNTSSQQLCFVQAEPHLKSGTQTVGELGPQKLGDLNPGQTVMSSLSVIDEPSLAGVAYDGYVVHMEVFDCGGTGPVAHTVAEGSGEHGGSGGEGHGPGGESGASGSEEGSGATLALDETFDETRGGARLVMSYDAPSNSFNGTVENTTNNTLSNVRIEVHLSNGTELGPTTPVDMASGEIYAVNMPATQEAFSGWIAHAEVGGGDGGGEHGSGGESGGEHGGRGERRGGG
;
A
#
# COMPACT_ATOMS: atom_id res chain seq x y z
N MET A 1 40.52 34.25 -34.78
CA MET A 1 39.89 35.26 -35.66
C MET A 1 38.45 35.42 -35.20
N LYS A 2 38.11 36.54 -34.55
CA LYS A 2 36.79 36.81 -33.93
C LYS A 2 35.83 37.32 -35.00
N ILE A 3 34.66 36.70 -35.12
CA ILE A 3 33.52 37.28 -35.84
C ILE A 3 32.31 37.25 -34.89
N ARG A 4 31.88 38.45 -34.48
CA ARG A 4 30.59 38.76 -33.86
C ARG A 4 29.67 39.24 -34.98
N ILE A 5 28.45 38.72 -35.10
CA ILE A 5 27.37 39.40 -35.84
C ILE A 5 26.03 39.25 -35.08
N ASN A 6 25.64 40.37 -34.48
CA ASN A 6 24.33 41.02 -34.34
C ASN A 6 23.03 40.23 -34.05
N LYS A 7 22.58 40.50 -32.81
CA LYS A 7 21.20 40.64 -32.32
C LYS A 7 20.39 41.63 -33.16
N LEU A 8 19.19 41.26 -33.59
CA LEU A 8 18.18 42.19 -34.13
C LEU A 8 16.80 41.80 -33.58
N MET A 9 16.17 42.74 -32.89
CA MET A 9 14.84 42.65 -32.33
C MET A 9 13.77 42.79 -33.42
N SER A 10 12.63 42.11 -33.25
CA SER A 10 11.36 42.59 -33.80
C SER A 10 10.27 42.39 -32.75
N LYS A 11 9.91 43.50 -32.08
CA LYS A 11 8.66 43.63 -31.32
C LYS A 11 7.59 44.09 -32.30
N SER A 12 6.47 43.38 -32.38
CA SER A 12 5.24 43.88 -32.99
C SER A 12 4.11 43.80 -31.97
N LEU A 13 3.75 44.96 -31.42
CA LEU A 13 2.46 45.21 -30.80
C LEU A 13 1.38 45.18 -31.89
N LEU A 14 0.24 44.56 -31.60
CA LEU A 14 -1.02 44.84 -32.29
C LEU A 14 -2.12 44.98 -31.22
N VAL A 15 -2.43 46.23 -30.92
CA VAL A 15 -3.60 46.67 -30.16
C VAL A 15 -4.63 47.14 -31.18
N GLY A 16 -5.85 46.62 -31.13
CA GLY A 16 -6.98 47.08 -31.92
C GLY A 16 -8.29 46.93 -31.12
N PRO A 17 -9.12 47.97 -31.00
CA PRO A 17 -10.35 47.95 -30.20
C PRO A 17 -11.55 47.51 -31.04
N VAL A 18 -12.49 46.78 -30.43
CA VAL A 18 -13.85 46.63 -30.96
C VAL A 18 -14.85 47.07 -29.90
N LEU A 19 -15.52 48.17 -30.23
CA LEU A 19 -16.60 48.82 -29.51
C LEU A 19 -17.88 48.62 -30.33
N GLY A 20 -18.98 48.22 -29.69
CA GLY A 20 -20.33 48.18 -30.29
C GLY A 20 -21.18 47.05 -29.68
N ALA A 21 -21.96 47.26 -28.62
CA ALA A 21 -23.20 48.03 -28.47
C ALA A 21 -24.47 47.14 -28.51
N ILE A 22 -25.08 47.02 -27.32
CA ILE A 22 -26.51 47.15 -27.01
C ILE A 22 -27.51 46.23 -27.73
N LEU A 23 -28.14 45.35 -26.95
CA LEU A 23 -29.59 45.12 -27.00
C LEU A 23 -30.08 44.58 -25.65
N GLY A 24 -30.83 45.40 -24.94
CA GLY A 24 -31.59 45.00 -23.76
C GLY A 24 -32.94 44.41 -24.17
N VAL A 25 -33.39 43.43 -23.40
CA VAL A 25 -34.81 43.13 -23.20
C VAL A 25 -34.98 42.79 -21.72
N GLY A 26 -35.70 43.65 -21.01
CA GLY A 26 -36.31 43.31 -19.74
C GLY A 26 -37.77 42.90 -19.97
N ILE A 27 -38.27 42.01 -19.12
CA ILE A 27 -39.67 41.82 -18.65
C ILE A 27 -39.52 40.90 -17.41
N LEU A 28 -39.68 41.40 -16.17
CA LEU A 28 -40.91 41.58 -15.38
C LEU A 28 -41.49 40.28 -14.76
N THR A 29 -41.48 40.23 -13.43
CA THR A 29 -42.62 39.93 -12.50
C THR A 29 -42.43 38.76 -11.52
N ALA A 30 -42.39 39.14 -10.22
CA ALA A 30 -42.98 38.57 -8.98
C ALA A 30 -43.19 37.03 -8.84
N CYS A 31 -42.95 36.41 -7.68
CA CYS A 31 -43.65 36.66 -6.41
C CYS A 31 -42.85 36.22 -5.16
N THR A 32 -43.20 36.90 -4.08
CA THR A 32 -42.94 36.72 -2.64
C THR A 32 -43.20 35.30 -2.11
N ASN A 33 -42.44 34.89 -1.08
CA ASN A 33 -43.04 34.26 0.09
C ASN A 33 -42.20 34.51 1.36
N ASP A 34 -42.76 35.35 2.22
CA ASP A 34 -42.39 35.53 3.63
C ASP A 34 -42.82 34.29 4.43
N GLY A 35 -41.92 33.80 5.28
CA GLY A 35 -42.18 32.75 6.28
C GLY A 35 -41.74 33.22 7.65
N ILE A 36 -42.56 34.06 8.27
CA ILE A 36 -42.45 34.51 9.66
C ILE A 36 -42.82 33.32 10.57
N MET A 37 -41.88 32.82 11.38
CA MET A 37 -42.24 32.00 12.55
C MET A 37 -42.49 32.91 13.75
N GLU A 38 -43.75 32.96 14.15
CA GLU A 38 -44.22 33.62 15.37
C GLU A 38 -43.69 32.90 16.63
N SER A 39 -43.07 33.70 17.50
CA SER A 39 -42.86 33.43 18.90
C SER A 39 -44.19 33.28 19.64
N ARG A 40 -44.42 32.15 20.32
CA ARG A 40 -45.44 32.03 21.37
C ARG A 40 -44.78 32.00 22.74
N ASP A 41 -44.92 33.15 23.37
CA ASP A 41 -44.86 33.39 24.80
C ASP A 41 -46.08 32.74 25.48
N SER A 42 -45.85 31.99 26.56
CA SER A 42 -46.89 31.60 27.51
C SER A 42 -46.31 31.64 28.92
N GLY A 43 -46.66 32.70 29.63
CA GLY A 43 -46.15 33.01 30.94
C GLY A 43 -46.69 32.14 32.09
N GLY A 44 -45.91 32.15 33.16
CA GLY A 44 -46.36 32.55 34.50
C GLY A 44 -46.96 31.48 35.39
N VAL A 45 -46.19 31.04 36.40
CA VAL A 45 -46.66 30.95 37.79
C VAL A 45 -45.47 31.17 38.74
N THR A 46 -45.50 32.28 39.46
CA THR A 46 -44.75 32.54 40.70
C THR A 46 -45.40 31.80 41.88
N VAL A 47 -44.63 31.01 42.63
CA VAL A 47 -44.94 30.68 44.03
C VAL A 47 -43.68 30.89 44.86
N SER A 48 -43.74 31.90 45.72
CA SER A 48 -42.80 32.18 46.79
C SER A 48 -42.89 31.13 47.89
N ARG A 49 -41.76 30.67 48.42
CA ARG A 49 -41.68 30.22 49.81
C ARG A 49 -40.29 30.50 50.38
N GLU A 50 -40.29 31.38 51.38
CA GLU A 50 -39.15 31.75 52.20
C GLU A 50 -38.79 30.67 53.24
N ILE A 51 -37.62 30.88 53.84
CA ILE A 51 -37.12 30.44 55.15
C ILE A 51 -36.46 29.04 55.18
N SER A 52 -35.12 29.01 55.24
CA SER A 52 -34.44 28.91 56.55
C SER A 52 -32.93 28.99 56.40
N GLU A 53 -32.37 29.93 57.15
CA GLU A 53 -30.96 30.10 57.44
C GLU A 53 -30.36 28.86 58.14
N ARG A 54 -29.11 28.53 57.79
CA ARG A 54 -28.09 28.12 58.77
C ARG A 54 -26.71 28.23 58.14
N GLY A 55 -25.92 29.15 58.67
CA GLY A 55 -24.52 29.32 58.32
C GLY A 55 -23.63 28.20 58.86
N SER A 56 -22.47 28.06 58.23
CA SER A 56 -21.25 27.57 58.88
C SER A 56 -20.08 28.15 58.11
N GLU A 57 -19.39 29.06 58.79
CA GLU A 57 -18.10 29.63 58.44
C GLU A 57 -16.99 28.57 58.61
N SER A 58 -16.08 28.47 57.64
CA SER A 58 -14.64 28.19 57.82
C SER A 58 -13.99 28.38 56.44
N GLY A 59 -13.14 29.39 56.22
CA GLY A 59 -11.69 29.31 56.47
C GLY A 59 -11.09 28.31 55.47
N GLY A 60 -10.66 28.68 54.26
CA GLY A 60 -9.55 29.58 53.96
C GLY A 60 -8.27 28.76 53.83
N GLU A 61 -7.77 28.49 52.62
CA GLU A 61 -6.32 28.32 52.35
C GLU A 61 -6.03 28.27 50.82
N SER A 62 -4.86 28.81 50.48
CA SER A 62 -4.22 29.04 49.18
C SER A 62 -4.47 28.07 48.01
N GLY A 63 -4.85 28.63 46.86
CA GLY A 63 -4.76 27.98 45.55
C GLY A 63 -3.31 27.95 45.03
N ARG A 64 -2.76 26.74 44.91
CA ARG A 64 -1.62 26.44 44.03
C ARG A 64 -2.20 25.85 42.74
N GLU A 65 -1.96 26.51 41.62
CA GLU A 65 -2.22 25.96 40.30
C GLU A 65 -1.25 24.79 40.06
N SER A 66 -1.78 23.56 40.15
CA SER A 66 -1.10 22.35 39.70
C SER A 66 -1.65 22.00 38.32
N VAL A 67 -0.82 22.21 37.30
CA VAL A 67 -1.05 21.73 35.93
C VAL A 67 -1.05 20.20 35.99
N ALA A 68 -2.19 19.58 35.74
CA ALA A 68 -2.36 18.13 35.80
C ALA A 68 -1.75 17.50 34.54
N SER A 69 -0.55 16.95 34.68
CA SER A 69 0.05 16.03 33.71
C SER A 69 -0.59 14.66 33.90
N SER A 70 -1.51 14.27 33.02
CA SER A 70 -2.12 12.94 33.02
C SER A 70 -1.13 11.92 32.47
N SER A 71 -0.41 11.25 33.38
CA SER A 71 0.43 10.09 33.05
C SER A 71 -0.45 8.89 32.72
N ALA A 72 -0.55 8.52 31.44
CA ALA A 72 -1.18 7.29 30.99
C ALA A 72 -0.31 6.08 31.41
N ALA A 73 -0.96 5.07 31.98
CA ALA A 73 -0.34 3.88 32.54
C ALA A 73 0.22 2.97 31.45
N SER A 74 1.41 2.41 31.69
CA SER A 74 2.04 1.42 30.81
C SER A 74 1.61 0.00 31.17
N GLY A 75 1.31 -0.80 30.15
CA GLY A 75 1.53 -2.24 30.17
C GLY A 75 0.28 -3.08 29.95
N GLY A 76 0.15 -3.61 28.74
CA GLY A 76 -0.73 -4.75 28.42
C GLY A 76 -1.50 -4.56 27.12
N GLU A 77 -1.16 -5.41 26.13
CA GLU A 77 -1.93 -5.74 24.92
C GLU A 77 -1.91 -4.71 23.78
N GLU A 78 -1.75 -5.23 22.56
CA GLU A 78 -1.61 -4.55 21.27
C GLU A 78 -2.93 -3.93 20.79
N GLY A 79 -3.66 -3.30 21.71
CA GLY A 79 -4.97 -2.73 21.49
C GLY A 79 -4.89 -1.21 21.39
N SER A 80 -5.37 -0.70 20.26
CA SER A 80 -5.89 0.66 20.05
C SER A 80 -5.83 1.56 21.29
N GLY A 81 -4.80 2.41 21.34
CA GLY A 81 -4.73 3.47 22.34
C GLY A 81 -6.01 4.30 22.34
N ALA A 82 -6.37 4.87 23.49
CA ALA A 82 -7.56 5.72 23.58
C ALA A 82 -7.47 6.85 22.54
N THR A 83 -8.55 7.03 21.78
CA THR A 83 -8.65 8.12 20.79
C THR A 83 -8.45 9.48 21.48
N LEU A 84 -7.46 10.23 21.01
CA LEU A 84 -7.12 11.56 21.48
C LEU A 84 -7.96 12.62 20.75
N ALA A 85 -8.27 13.72 21.43
CA ALA A 85 -8.84 14.90 20.79
C ALA A 85 -7.81 15.61 19.90
N LEU A 86 -8.26 16.44 18.94
CA LEU A 86 -7.39 17.15 17.99
C LEU A 86 -6.34 18.04 18.66
N ASP A 87 -6.64 18.63 19.81
CA ASP A 87 -5.76 19.53 20.55
C ASP A 87 -4.91 18.81 21.61
N ALA A 88 -5.06 17.49 21.75
CA ALA A 88 -4.28 16.72 22.69
C ALA A 88 -2.85 16.50 22.19
N THR A 89 -1.93 16.31 23.11
CA THR A 89 -0.56 15.86 22.83
C THR A 89 -0.47 14.36 23.08
N PHE A 90 0.03 13.62 22.09
CA PHE A 90 0.46 12.23 22.29
C PHE A 90 1.88 12.23 22.85
N ASP A 91 2.12 11.47 23.92
CA ASP A 91 3.45 11.24 24.49
C ASP A 91 3.49 9.82 25.07
N ALA A 92 4.09 8.89 24.34
CA ALA A 92 4.21 7.51 24.77
C ALA A 92 5.56 6.91 24.36
N THR A 93 6.03 5.91 25.10
CA THR A 93 7.23 5.15 24.79
C THR A 93 6.88 3.70 24.49
N ARG A 94 7.26 3.21 23.31
CA ARG A 94 7.05 1.83 22.87
C ARG A 94 8.33 1.29 22.25
N GLY A 95 8.75 0.09 22.64
CA GLY A 95 9.97 -0.53 22.11
C GLY A 95 11.25 0.29 22.30
N GLY A 96 11.27 1.22 23.27
CA GLY A 96 12.39 2.15 23.48
C GLY A 96 12.32 3.45 22.66
N ALA A 97 11.41 3.55 21.69
CA ALA A 97 11.13 4.80 20.97
C ALA A 97 10.07 5.61 21.73
N ARG A 98 10.42 6.83 22.15
CA ARG A 98 9.47 7.78 22.72
C ARG A 98 8.96 8.71 21.62
N LEU A 99 7.67 8.61 21.32
CA LEU A 99 6.99 9.45 20.35
C LEU A 99 6.21 10.55 21.07
N VAL A 100 6.49 11.80 20.70
CA VAL A 100 5.74 12.98 21.10
C VAL A 100 5.15 13.62 19.85
N LEU A 101 3.83 13.75 19.76
CA LEU A 101 3.14 14.20 18.55
C LEU A 101 1.98 15.15 18.88
N ASN A 102 1.76 16.16 18.03
CA ASN A 102 0.62 17.07 18.08
C ASN A 102 0.04 17.25 16.69
N TYR A 103 -1.27 17.45 16.59
CA TYR A 103 -1.89 17.85 15.33
C TYR A 103 -1.81 19.38 15.15
N ASP A 104 -1.12 19.82 14.10
CA ASP A 104 -1.11 21.21 13.65
C ASP A 104 -2.25 21.43 12.65
N ALA A 105 -3.35 21.99 13.14
CA ALA A 105 -4.52 22.32 12.31
C ALA A 105 -4.22 23.39 11.23
N THR A 106 -3.19 24.23 11.41
CA THR A 106 -2.84 25.25 10.40
C THR A 106 -2.08 24.63 9.24
N GLY A 107 -1.14 23.74 9.54
CA GLY A 107 -0.35 22.99 8.55
C GLY A 107 -1.05 21.73 8.03
N ASN A 108 -2.20 21.35 8.59
CA ASN A 108 -2.90 20.08 8.34
C ASN A 108 -1.95 18.87 8.46
N ALA A 109 -1.15 18.81 9.52
CA ALA A 109 -0.11 17.81 9.69
C ALA A 109 0.10 17.43 11.15
N PHE A 110 0.54 16.21 11.40
CA PHE A 110 1.03 15.78 12.70
C PHE A 110 2.51 16.09 12.82
N THR A 111 2.87 16.90 13.82
CA THR A 111 4.24 17.37 14.04
C THR A 111 4.73 16.99 15.42
N GLY A 112 6.02 16.67 15.53
CA GLY A 112 6.60 16.25 16.80
C GLY A 112 7.99 15.65 16.67
N THR A 113 8.31 14.73 17.57
CA THR A 113 9.62 14.07 17.62
C THR A 113 9.49 12.61 18.03
N VAL A 114 10.38 11.76 17.51
CA VAL A 114 10.66 10.44 18.05
C VAL A 114 12.08 10.42 18.61
N GLU A 115 12.24 9.88 19.82
CA GLU A 115 13.52 9.78 20.54
C GLU A 115 13.83 8.32 20.85
N ASN A 116 15.05 7.88 20.55
CA ASN A 116 15.56 6.61 21.08
C ASN A 116 15.98 6.79 22.54
N THR A 117 15.13 6.34 23.45
CA THR A 117 15.35 6.47 24.91
C THR A 117 16.23 5.35 25.50
N THR A 118 16.72 4.43 24.66
CA THR A 118 17.54 3.29 25.11
C THR A 118 19.04 3.59 24.99
N SER A 119 19.85 2.69 25.56
CA SER A 119 21.31 2.71 25.39
C SER A 119 21.78 1.99 24.12
N ASN A 120 20.88 1.39 23.34
CA ASN A 120 21.18 0.61 22.14
C ASN A 120 20.62 1.31 20.91
N ALA A 121 21.15 1.03 19.71
CA ALA A 121 20.50 1.50 18.49
C ALA A 121 19.14 0.81 18.35
N LEU A 122 18.13 1.53 17.88
CA LEU A 122 16.85 0.97 17.45
C LEU A 122 16.87 0.85 15.94
N SER A 123 16.39 -0.27 15.42
CA SER A 123 16.30 -0.51 13.98
C SER A 123 14.88 -0.35 13.47
N ASN A 124 14.72 0.08 12.22
CA ASN A 124 13.44 0.14 11.54
C ASN A 124 12.34 0.87 12.35
N VAL A 125 12.66 2.02 12.93
CA VAL A 125 11.66 2.83 13.64
C VAL A 125 10.71 3.45 12.63
N ARG A 126 9.40 3.21 12.80
CA ARG A 126 8.33 3.75 11.94
C ARG A 126 7.25 4.39 12.79
N ILE A 127 6.62 5.43 12.27
CA ILE A 127 5.51 6.13 12.92
C ILE A 127 4.24 5.97 12.08
N GLU A 128 3.12 5.74 12.75
CA GLU A 128 1.81 5.63 12.14
C GLU A 128 0.77 6.38 12.98
N VAL A 129 -0.22 6.98 12.31
CA VAL A 129 -1.33 7.71 12.95
C VAL A 129 -2.66 7.24 12.36
N HIS A 130 -3.57 6.78 13.22
CA HIS A 130 -4.93 6.38 12.85
C HIS A 130 -5.90 7.51 13.16
N LEU A 131 -6.70 7.90 12.19
CA LEU A 131 -7.70 8.96 12.34
C LEU A 131 -9.08 8.35 12.61
N SER A 132 -9.89 9.04 13.42
CA SER A 132 -11.26 8.63 13.75
C SER A 132 -12.22 8.51 12.55
N ASN A 133 -11.83 9.00 11.38
CA ASN A 133 -12.56 8.83 10.12
C ASN A 133 -12.16 7.56 9.34
N GLY A 134 -11.29 6.72 9.92
CA GLY A 134 -10.80 5.48 9.31
C GLY A 134 -9.55 5.66 8.43
N THR A 135 -9.08 6.89 8.21
CA THR A 135 -7.82 7.12 7.48
C THR A 135 -6.62 6.74 8.35
N GLU A 136 -5.67 6.05 7.75
CA GLU A 136 -4.36 5.76 8.36
C GLU A 136 -3.27 6.59 7.66
N LEU A 137 -2.38 7.19 8.45
CA LEU A 137 -1.24 7.96 7.97
C LEU A 137 0.05 7.21 8.33
N GLY A 138 0.75 6.72 7.33
CA GLY A 138 1.96 5.92 7.50
C GLY A 138 1.74 4.45 7.09
N PRO A 139 2.64 3.54 7.53
CA PRO A 139 3.81 3.81 8.36
C PRO A 139 4.87 4.66 7.62
N THR A 140 5.64 5.48 8.35
CA THR A 140 6.78 6.20 7.74
C THR A 140 7.84 5.25 7.19
N THR A 141 8.69 5.73 6.28
CA THR A 141 9.92 5.02 5.90
C THR A 141 10.70 4.63 7.16
N PRO A 142 11.10 3.34 7.31
CA PRO A 142 11.87 2.90 8.46
C PRO A 142 13.20 3.65 8.58
N VAL A 143 13.55 4.03 9.81
CA VAL A 143 14.83 4.68 10.12
C VAL A 143 15.49 4.00 11.33
N ASP A 144 16.78 3.74 11.22
CA ASP A 144 17.59 3.32 12.37
C ASP A 144 17.98 4.54 13.21
N MET A 145 17.84 4.43 14.53
CA MET A 145 18.10 5.51 15.46
C MET A 145 19.22 5.13 16.45
N ALA A 146 20.27 5.94 16.52
CA ALA A 146 21.32 5.80 17.52
C ALA A 146 20.79 6.07 18.95
N PRO A 147 21.44 5.58 20.02
CA PRO A 147 21.07 5.88 21.40
C PRO A 147 20.96 7.39 21.66
N GLY A 148 19.81 7.85 22.16
CA GLY A 148 19.55 9.27 22.44
C GLY A 148 19.31 10.13 21.20
N GLU A 149 19.27 9.55 19.99
CA GLU A 149 18.92 10.29 18.78
C GLU A 149 17.47 10.75 18.83
N VAL A 150 17.24 11.99 18.37
CA VAL A 150 15.91 12.59 18.26
C VAL A 150 15.68 12.99 16.81
N LEU A 151 14.65 12.44 16.19
CA LEU A 151 14.24 12.77 14.83
C LEU A 151 12.95 13.57 14.86
N ALA A 152 12.86 14.59 14.01
CA ALA A 152 11.64 15.34 13.81
C ALA A 152 10.63 14.49 13.03
N VAL A 153 9.37 14.51 13.45
CA VAL A 153 8.25 13.87 12.76
C VAL A 153 7.39 14.95 12.15
N ASN A 154 7.09 14.81 10.85
CA ASN A 154 6.12 15.64 10.13
C ASN A 154 5.33 14.75 9.17
N LEU A 155 4.08 14.46 9.52
CA LEU A 155 3.17 13.59 8.77
C LEU A 155 1.98 14.43 8.27
N PRO A 156 1.94 14.78 6.97
CA PRO A 156 0.77 15.44 6.38
C PRO A 156 -0.50 14.62 6.62
N SER A 157 -1.58 15.29 7.03
CA SER A 157 -2.90 14.68 7.19
C SER A 157 -3.74 14.84 5.91
N THR A 158 -4.89 14.20 5.86
CA THR A 158 -5.85 14.33 4.75
C THR A 158 -6.71 15.58 4.91
N GLN A 159 -7.40 15.99 3.83
CA GLN A 159 -8.38 17.08 3.89
C GLN A 159 -9.72 16.65 4.51
N ALA A 160 -9.90 15.34 4.75
CA ALA A 160 -11.12 14.80 5.34
C ALA A 160 -11.19 15.17 6.82
N SER A 161 -12.39 15.54 7.30
CA SER A 161 -12.59 15.88 8.71
C SER A 161 -12.47 14.64 9.61
N PHE A 162 -11.82 14.79 10.76
CA PHE A 162 -11.76 13.81 11.84
C PHE A 162 -11.88 14.53 13.19
N THR A 163 -12.34 13.83 14.23
CA THR A 163 -12.57 14.42 15.57
C THR A 163 -11.56 13.94 16.61
N GLY A 164 -10.84 12.87 16.29
CA GLY A 164 -9.76 12.35 17.10
C GLY A 164 -8.83 11.42 16.34
N TRP A 165 -7.79 10.99 17.02
CA TRP A 165 -6.68 10.26 16.42
C TRP A 165 -5.95 9.39 17.47
N VAL A 166 -5.19 8.41 17.01
CA VAL A 166 -4.30 7.56 17.80
C VAL A 166 -2.98 7.47 17.05
N ALA A 167 -1.86 7.38 17.75
CA ALA A 167 -0.56 7.18 17.12
C ALA A 167 0.17 6.03 17.78
N HIS A 168 1.08 5.41 17.04
CA HIS A 168 2.05 4.48 17.60
C HIS A 168 3.39 4.59 16.89
N ALA A 169 4.45 4.32 17.66
CA ALA A 169 5.78 4.07 17.13
C ALA A 169 5.99 2.56 17.07
N GLU A 170 6.40 2.07 15.91
CA GLU A 170 6.86 0.71 15.71
C GLU A 170 8.38 0.70 15.74
N VAL A 171 8.94 -0.30 16.40
CA VAL A 171 10.38 -0.54 16.42
C VAL A 171 10.58 -1.95 15.91
N GLY A 172 11.18 -2.08 14.72
CA GLY A 172 11.48 -3.41 14.19
C GLY A 172 12.52 -4.10 15.07
N SER A 173 12.28 -5.36 15.41
CA SER A 173 13.37 -6.27 15.75
C SER A 173 14.24 -6.35 14.51
N GLY A 174 15.40 -5.70 14.53
CA GLY A 174 16.31 -5.65 13.38
C GLY A 174 16.49 -7.03 12.77
N ALA A 175 16.70 -7.04 11.45
CA ALA A 175 16.98 -8.24 10.70
C ALA A 175 18.33 -8.86 11.13
N GLU A 176 18.41 -9.43 12.33
CA GLU A 176 19.38 -10.43 12.80
C GLU A 176 18.82 -11.14 14.04
N SER A 177 18.13 -12.26 13.84
CA SER A 177 18.61 -13.58 14.26
C SER A 177 17.44 -14.57 14.26
N GLY A 178 17.64 -15.69 13.57
CA GLY A 178 16.86 -16.91 13.77
C GLY A 178 17.05 -17.43 15.19
N GLY A 179 16.32 -16.82 16.13
CA GLY A 179 16.16 -17.33 17.47
C GLY A 179 14.91 -18.18 17.52
N GLU A 180 15.09 -19.48 17.40
CA GLU A 180 14.11 -20.49 17.79
C GLU A 180 13.65 -20.19 19.23
N HIS A 181 12.55 -19.48 19.39
CA HIS A 181 11.80 -19.51 20.64
C HIS A 181 11.03 -20.82 20.67
N ALA A 182 11.74 -21.86 21.10
CA ALA A 182 11.15 -23.07 21.66
C ALA A 182 10.25 -22.65 22.83
N SER A 183 8.98 -22.40 22.55
CA SER A 183 7.93 -22.39 23.56
C SER A 183 7.90 -23.78 24.17
N GLY A 184 8.35 -23.87 25.42
CA GLY A 184 8.40 -25.08 26.21
C GLY A 184 7.05 -25.79 26.17
N SER A 185 7.06 -26.98 25.57
CA SER A 185 6.04 -27.97 25.84
C SER A 185 6.26 -28.48 27.26
N ASP A 186 5.30 -28.18 28.14
CA ASP A 186 5.05 -28.98 29.34
C ASP A 186 4.66 -30.39 28.88
N SER A 187 5.65 -31.20 28.52
CA SER A 187 5.49 -32.64 28.32
C SER A 187 5.84 -33.32 29.62
N GLU A 188 4.78 -33.73 30.31
CA GLU A 188 4.83 -34.59 31.48
C GLU A 188 5.75 -35.80 31.25
N SER A 189 6.52 -36.05 32.30
CA SER A 189 7.33 -37.23 32.55
C SER A 189 6.67 -38.54 32.12
N GLY A 190 7.32 -39.24 31.19
CA GLY A 190 7.12 -40.65 30.91
C GLY A 190 8.48 -41.33 30.72
N SER A 191 9.07 -41.76 31.84
CA SER A 191 10.13 -42.76 31.87
C SER A 191 9.71 -44.00 31.10
N GLU A 192 10.58 -44.59 30.26
CA GLU A 192 11.11 -45.96 30.39
C GLU A 192 12.25 -46.19 29.35
N SER A 193 13.46 -46.32 29.89
CA SER A 193 14.46 -47.36 29.65
C SER A 193 14.68 -48.01 28.27
N ALA A 194 15.99 -48.09 27.97
CA ALA A 194 16.70 -49.07 27.16
C ALA A 194 16.82 -48.80 25.65
N ASN A 195 18.01 -48.35 25.24
CA ASN A 195 18.85 -49.19 24.39
C ASN A 195 20.31 -48.77 24.46
N GLU A 196 21.17 -49.72 24.80
CA GLU A 196 22.62 -49.63 24.65
C GLU A 196 22.99 -49.79 23.16
N GLY A 197 23.93 -48.99 22.67
CA GLY A 197 24.37 -49.06 21.28
C GLY A 197 25.63 -48.24 21.05
N SER A 198 26.74 -48.75 21.55
CA SER A 198 28.09 -48.34 21.20
C SER A 198 28.35 -48.48 19.70
N GLY A 199 28.90 -47.43 19.08
CA GLY A 199 29.24 -47.40 17.66
C GLY A 199 30.35 -46.40 17.39
N GLU A 200 31.58 -46.87 17.55
CA GLU A 200 32.86 -46.20 17.28
C GLU A 200 33.16 -46.23 15.78
N SER A 201 33.33 -45.07 15.14
CA SER A 201 34.09 -44.83 13.88
C SER A 201 33.85 -43.36 13.48
N GLY A 202 34.84 -42.52 13.20
CA GLY A 202 36.12 -42.77 12.53
C GLY A 202 35.94 -42.48 11.03
N GLY A 203 36.07 -41.21 10.65
CA GLY A 203 35.95 -40.76 9.26
C GLY A 203 36.56 -39.39 9.05
N GLU A 204 37.87 -39.37 8.75
CA GLU A 204 38.59 -38.22 8.20
C GLU A 204 38.32 -38.08 6.70
N GLY A 205 38.24 -36.84 6.22
CA GLY A 205 38.59 -36.48 4.84
C GLY A 205 37.43 -36.03 3.95
N GLY A 206 37.59 -34.85 3.34
CA GLY A 206 36.75 -34.44 2.21
C GLY A 206 36.73 -32.94 1.94
N GLU A 207 37.77 -32.46 1.27
CA GLU A 207 37.80 -31.34 0.31
C GLU A 207 36.95 -30.07 0.52
N SER A 208 37.65 -28.99 0.85
CA SER A 208 37.25 -27.60 0.70
C SER A 208 37.13 -27.23 -0.80
N GLY A 209 35.90 -27.15 -1.31
CA GLY A 209 35.56 -26.52 -2.59
C GLY A 209 35.32 -25.01 -2.41
N PRO A 210 35.49 -24.21 -3.48
CA PRO A 210 35.61 -22.75 -3.38
C PRO A 210 34.28 -22.05 -3.08
N ASP A 211 34.38 -21.00 -2.26
CA ASP A 211 33.34 -20.03 -1.94
C ASP A 211 32.53 -19.61 -3.16
N GLY A 212 31.33 -20.17 -3.30
CA GLY A 212 30.25 -19.59 -4.08
C GLY A 212 29.75 -18.38 -3.31
N THR A 213 30.04 -17.18 -3.82
CA THR A 213 29.51 -15.93 -3.30
C THR A 213 28.03 -15.85 -3.68
N GLU A 214 27.17 -16.48 -2.89
CA GLU A 214 25.72 -16.28 -3.01
C GLU A 214 25.40 -14.86 -2.54
N GLY A 215 24.85 -14.07 -3.47
CA GLY A 215 24.51 -12.68 -3.24
C GLY A 215 23.35 -12.53 -2.25
N PRO A 216 23.28 -11.42 -1.50
CA PRO A 216 22.18 -11.16 -0.59
C PRO A 216 20.95 -10.71 -1.38
N GLU A 217 20.07 -11.64 -1.79
CA GLU A 217 18.86 -11.33 -2.56
C GLU A 217 17.54 -11.55 -1.80
N SER A 218 17.51 -11.35 -0.47
CA SER A 218 16.25 -11.26 0.28
C SER A 218 15.90 -9.82 0.68
N GLY A 219 15.90 -8.90 -0.30
CA GLY A 219 15.23 -7.62 -0.12
C GLY A 219 13.72 -7.82 -0.16
N SER A 220 12.97 -7.21 0.77
CA SER A 220 11.51 -7.20 0.74
C SER A 220 10.98 -6.64 -0.59
N GLU A 221 9.78 -7.02 -1.00
CA GLU A 221 9.16 -6.55 -2.25
C GLU A 221 9.15 -5.01 -2.34
N ALA A 222 8.85 -4.33 -1.23
CA ALA A 222 8.94 -2.86 -1.14
C ALA A 222 10.33 -2.28 -1.47
N ALA A 223 11.41 -2.99 -1.13
CA ALA A 223 12.76 -2.57 -1.48
C ALA A 223 13.06 -2.78 -2.97
N ARG A 224 12.47 -3.81 -3.59
CA ARG A 224 12.58 -4.07 -5.03
C ARG A 224 11.79 -3.03 -5.82
N GLU A 225 10.58 -2.69 -5.40
CA GLU A 225 9.77 -1.62 -6.01
C GLU A 225 10.43 -0.25 -5.93
N ALA A 226 11.03 0.08 -4.78
CA ALA A 226 11.77 1.33 -4.63
C ALA A 226 12.99 1.41 -5.57
N ALA A 227 13.65 0.29 -5.85
CA ALA A 227 14.78 0.23 -6.80
C ALA A 227 14.35 0.40 -8.26
N MET A 228 13.06 0.22 -8.54
CA MET A 228 12.45 0.34 -9.86
C MET A 228 11.74 1.68 -10.10
N SER A 229 11.91 2.63 -9.18
CA SER A 229 11.30 3.96 -9.24
C SER A 229 12.35 5.06 -9.31
N SER A 230 12.09 6.10 -10.11
CA SER A 230 12.87 7.33 -10.04
C SER A 230 12.54 8.15 -8.78
N PRO A 231 13.39 9.10 -8.36
CA PRO A 231 12.96 10.20 -7.50
C PRO A 231 11.84 11.03 -8.15
N ILE A 232 11.12 11.79 -7.33
CA ILE A 232 10.13 12.76 -7.80
C ILE A 232 10.84 13.84 -8.61
N THR A 233 10.43 13.99 -9.87
CA THR A 233 11.00 14.94 -10.82
C THR A 233 9.98 16.05 -11.11
N PRO A 234 10.31 17.33 -10.91
CA PRO A 234 9.43 18.44 -11.28
C PRO A 234 9.07 18.42 -12.78
N LEU A 235 7.87 18.88 -13.13
CA LEU A 235 7.37 18.84 -14.52
C LEU A 235 8.23 19.62 -15.53
N ASP A 236 9.03 20.59 -15.07
CA ASP A 236 9.92 21.38 -15.92
C ASP A 236 11.34 20.79 -16.05
N GLN A 237 11.55 19.57 -15.53
CA GLN A 237 12.83 18.88 -15.54
C GLN A 237 12.73 17.55 -16.27
N SER A 238 13.88 17.10 -16.76
CA SER A 238 14.07 15.75 -17.28
C SER A 238 14.81 14.91 -16.24
N TRP A 239 14.42 13.65 -16.11
CA TRP A 239 15.13 12.67 -15.30
C TRP A 239 15.95 11.72 -16.18
N ASN A 240 17.17 11.41 -15.73
CA ASN A 240 18.04 10.43 -16.38
C ASN A 240 18.64 9.51 -15.30
N GLY A 241 18.52 8.20 -15.47
CA GLY A 241 19.02 7.23 -14.49
C GLY A 241 19.01 5.80 -14.99
N VAL A 242 19.30 4.87 -14.07
CA VAL A 242 19.26 3.43 -14.32
C VAL A 242 18.40 2.76 -13.26
N LEU A 243 17.37 2.01 -13.67
CA LEU A 243 16.46 1.24 -12.79
C LEU A 243 16.47 -0.21 -13.26
N GLY A 244 16.81 -1.17 -12.38
CA GLY A 244 16.76 -2.60 -12.72
C GLY A 244 17.53 -3.01 -13.99
N GLY A 245 18.64 -2.33 -14.32
CA GLY A 245 19.38 -2.57 -15.57
C GLY A 245 18.82 -1.88 -16.82
N LEU A 246 17.81 -1.01 -16.67
CA LEU A 246 17.27 -0.15 -17.72
C LEU A 246 17.83 1.26 -17.58
N ALA A 247 18.56 1.77 -18.59
CA ALA A 247 18.88 3.20 -18.67
C ALA A 247 17.68 3.97 -19.23
N ILE A 248 17.27 5.01 -18.52
CA ILE A 248 16.04 5.75 -18.79
C ILE A 248 16.35 7.23 -18.88
N SER A 249 15.77 7.88 -19.90
CA SER A 249 15.69 9.33 -20.03
C SER A 249 14.22 9.71 -20.17
N ALA A 250 13.66 10.42 -19.20
CA ALA A 250 12.25 10.79 -19.18
C ALA A 250 12.04 12.29 -18.98
N GLU A 251 11.01 12.82 -19.63
CA GLU A 251 10.58 14.23 -19.50
C GLU A 251 9.05 14.33 -19.59
N TYR A 252 8.48 15.35 -18.94
CA TYR A 252 7.08 15.69 -19.08
C TYR A 252 6.89 16.74 -20.19
N ASP A 253 5.99 16.47 -21.14
CA ASP A 253 5.59 17.42 -22.18
C ASP A 253 4.25 18.08 -21.79
N ASP A 254 4.31 19.35 -21.40
CA ASP A 254 3.15 20.16 -21.00
C ASP A 254 2.15 20.35 -22.15
N ALA A 255 2.60 20.34 -23.41
CA ALA A 255 1.71 20.56 -24.55
C ALA A 255 0.79 19.36 -24.82
N THR A 256 1.30 18.15 -24.60
CA THR A 256 0.56 16.88 -24.77
C THR A 256 0.12 16.28 -23.44
N GLN A 257 0.49 16.90 -22.32
CA GLN A 257 0.34 16.38 -20.98
C GLN A 257 0.79 14.91 -20.90
N SER A 258 2.00 14.60 -21.37
CA SER A 258 2.51 13.23 -21.42
C SER A 258 3.86 13.09 -20.75
N VAL A 259 4.09 11.94 -20.12
CA VAL A 259 5.43 11.52 -19.70
C VAL A 259 6.03 10.72 -20.85
N ASN A 260 7.10 11.25 -21.44
CA ASN A 260 7.83 10.63 -22.54
C ASN A 260 9.13 10.03 -21.99
N ALA A 261 9.39 8.76 -22.25
CA ALA A 261 10.60 8.08 -21.78
C ALA A 261 11.30 7.30 -22.89
N SER A 262 12.64 7.39 -22.95
CA SER A 262 13.49 6.48 -23.71
C SER A 262 14.06 5.43 -22.76
N VAL A 263 13.78 4.15 -23.02
CA VAL A 263 14.14 3.03 -22.15
C VAL A 263 15.10 2.11 -22.90
N GLN A 264 16.31 1.92 -22.38
CA GLN A 264 17.34 1.05 -22.95
C GLN A 264 17.72 -0.07 -21.98
N ASN A 265 17.68 -1.33 -22.43
CA ASN A 265 18.28 -2.42 -21.67
C ASN A 265 19.81 -2.30 -21.68
N THR A 266 20.41 -2.05 -20.52
CA THR A 266 21.87 -1.95 -20.35
C THR A 266 22.50 -3.21 -19.75
N SER A 267 21.69 -4.20 -19.39
CA SER A 267 22.16 -5.49 -18.90
C SER A 267 22.74 -6.33 -20.05
N SER A 268 23.45 -7.40 -19.68
CA SER A 268 23.95 -8.40 -20.65
C SER A 268 22.92 -9.49 -20.98
N GLN A 269 21.74 -9.45 -20.37
CA GLN A 269 20.68 -10.44 -20.53
C GLN A 269 19.44 -9.80 -21.17
N GLN A 270 18.57 -10.62 -21.75
CA GLN A 270 17.26 -10.14 -22.18
C GLN A 270 16.43 -9.82 -20.93
N LEU A 271 15.75 -8.68 -20.93
CA LEU A 271 14.75 -8.33 -19.92
C LEU A 271 13.38 -8.57 -20.54
N CYS A 272 12.54 -9.35 -19.87
CA CYS A 272 11.26 -9.76 -20.44
C CYS A 272 10.10 -8.98 -19.88
N PHE A 273 9.10 -8.80 -20.74
CA PHE A 273 7.85 -8.14 -20.42
C PHE A 273 8.00 -6.76 -19.75
N VAL A 274 8.95 -5.95 -20.20
CA VAL A 274 9.21 -4.64 -19.60
C VAL A 274 7.97 -3.75 -19.71
N GLN A 275 7.55 -3.11 -18.62
CA GLN A 275 6.44 -2.15 -18.59
C GLN A 275 6.89 -0.82 -18.00
N ALA A 276 6.23 0.27 -18.42
CA ALA A 276 6.40 1.60 -17.85
C ALA A 276 5.08 2.08 -17.26
N GLU A 277 5.15 2.65 -16.06
CA GLU A 277 3.99 3.18 -15.32
C GLU A 277 4.37 4.47 -14.59
N PRO A 278 4.31 5.65 -15.23
CA PRO A 278 4.62 6.90 -14.55
C PRO A 278 3.57 7.26 -13.49
N HIS A 279 4.00 7.63 -12.29
CA HIS A 279 3.13 8.13 -11.22
C HIS A 279 3.20 9.66 -11.19
N LEU A 280 2.06 10.34 -11.30
CA LEU A 280 1.93 11.77 -11.11
C LEU A 280 1.95 12.12 -9.61
N LYS A 281 2.67 13.18 -9.26
CA LYS A 281 2.89 13.59 -7.86
C LYS A 281 2.36 14.99 -7.61
N SER A 282 1.84 15.21 -6.40
CA SER A 282 1.62 16.53 -5.80
C SER A 282 2.42 16.59 -4.51
N GLY A 283 3.57 17.25 -4.52
CA GLY A 283 4.56 17.13 -3.46
C GLY A 283 5.07 15.70 -3.36
N THR A 284 4.85 15.02 -2.22
CA THR A 284 5.26 13.62 -2.01
C THR A 284 4.14 12.60 -2.28
N GLN A 285 2.91 13.06 -2.51
CA GLN A 285 1.75 12.20 -2.67
C GLN A 285 1.58 11.77 -4.13
N THR A 286 1.28 10.49 -4.38
CA THR A 286 0.76 10.02 -5.68
C THR A 286 -0.67 10.51 -5.85
N VAL A 287 -0.95 11.20 -6.95
CA VAL A 287 -2.30 11.70 -7.28
C VAL A 287 -2.88 11.06 -8.54
N GLY A 288 -2.09 10.24 -9.22
CA GLY A 288 -2.50 9.52 -10.41
C GLY A 288 -1.38 8.65 -10.95
N GLU A 289 -1.75 7.64 -11.73
CA GLU A 289 -0.85 6.70 -12.37
C GLU A 289 -1.21 6.62 -13.85
N LEU A 290 -0.20 6.54 -14.70
CA LEU A 290 -0.36 6.46 -16.14
C LEU A 290 0.06 5.07 -16.62
N GLY A 291 -0.81 4.39 -17.35
CA GLY A 291 -0.52 3.06 -17.90
C GLY A 291 -1.17 1.91 -17.12
N PRO A 292 -0.57 0.70 -17.12
CA PRO A 292 0.78 0.40 -17.58
C PRO A 292 0.93 0.33 -19.10
N GLN A 293 2.09 0.77 -19.64
CA GLN A 293 2.46 0.56 -21.04
C GLN A 293 3.43 -0.61 -21.20
N LYS A 294 2.98 -1.67 -21.88
CA LYS A 294 3.84 -2.81 -22.25
C LYS A 294 4.86 -2.40 -23.32
N LEU A 295 6.14 -2.41 -22.95
CA LEU A 295 7.27 -2.20 -23.86
C LEU A 295 7.76 -3.54 -24.48
N GLY A 296 7.41 -4.66 -23.85
CA GLY A 296 7.74 -6.00 -24.29
C GLY A 296 9.16 -6.42 -23.89
N ASP A 297 9.69 -7.44 -24.56
CA ASP A 297 11.04 -7.91 -24.26
C ASP A 297 12.10 -7.00 -24.86
N LEU A 298 13.10 -6.65 -24.06
CA LEU A 298 14.22 -5.83 -24.47
C LEU A 298 15.50 -6.66 -24.49
N ASN A 299 16.08 -6.83 -25.67
CA ASN A 299 17.41 -7.43 -25.82
C ASN A 299 18.51 -6.48 -25.29
N PRO A 300 19.70 -6.99 -24.92
CA PRO A 300 20.83 -6.15 -24.54
C PRO A 300 21.10 -5.02 -25.55
N GLY A 301 21.13 -3.78 -25.07
CA GLY A 301 21.35 -2.57 -25.86
C GLY A 301 20.12 -2.06 -26.63
N GLN A 302 19.01 -2.79 -26.66
CA GLN A 302 17.77 -2.37 -27.31
C GLN A 302 17.15 -1.17 -26.59
N THR A 303 16.69 -0.19 -27.37
CA THR A 303 16.00 1.01 -26.89
C THR A 303 14.57 1.04 -27.43
N VAL A 304 13.60 1.34 -26.56
CA VAL A 304 12.19 1.57 -26.88
C VAL A 304 11.76 2.92 -26.32
N MET A 305 10.78 3.56 -26.98
CA MET A 305 10.16 4.79 -26.50
C MET A 305 8.82 4.47 -25.84
N SER A 306 8.56 5.10 -24.71
CA SER A 306 7.28 5.12 -23.99
C SER A 306 6.71 6.55 -24.03
N SER A 307 5.40 6.65 -24.13
CA SER A 307 4.67 7.92 -24.12
C SER A 307 3.27 7.64 -23.59
N LEU A 308 2.99 8.13 -22.39
CA LEU A 308 1.71 7.96 -21.69
C LEU A 308 1.15 9.35 -21.37
N SER A 309 -0.08 9.63 -21.81
CA SER A 309 -0.72 10.94 -21.65
C SER A 309 -1.75 10.92 -20.53
N VAL A 310 -1.78 11.98 -19.74
CA VAL A 310 -2.83 12.23 -18.74
C VAL A 310 -4.20 12.34 -19.39
N ILE A 311 -4.27 12.76 -20.66
CA ILE A 311 -5.54 12.90 -21.40
C ILE A 311 -6.17 11.53 -21.68
N ASP A 312 -5.35 10.49 -21.78
CA ASP A 312 -5.82 9.13 -22.00
C ASP A 312 -6.36 8.48 -20.71
N GLU A 313 -6.21 9.16 -19.55
CA GLU A 313 -6.67 8.72 -18.24
C GLU A 313 -7.79 9.64 -17.71
N PRO A 314 -9.08 9.34 -17.97
CA PRO A 314 -10.20 10.23 -17.61
C PRO A 314 -10.32 10.50 -16.10
N SER A 315 -9.87 9.57 -15.26
CA SER A 315 -9.84 9.73 -13.79
C SER A 315 -8.92 10.87 -13.34
N LEU A 316 -7.95 11.26 -14.17
CA LEU A 316 -6.97 12.31 -13.87
C LEU A 316 -7.39 13.68 -14.40
N ALA A 317 -8.56 13.79 -15.04
CA ALA A 317 -9.05 15.04 -15.60
C ALA A 317 -9.24 16.11 -14.51
N GLY A 318 -8.39 17.14 -14.53
CA GLY A 318 -8.44 18.26 -13.60
C GLY A 318 -7.73 18.01 -12.25
N VAL A 319 -7.10 16.85 -12.09
CA VAL A 319 -6.23 16.57 -10.93
C VAL A 319 -4.97 17.42 -11.05
N ALA A 320 -4.60 18.12 -9.98
CA ALA A 320 -3.38 18.93 -9.94
C ALA A 320 -2.17 18.05 -9.56
N TYR A 321 -1.08 18.21 -10.30
CA TYR A 321 0.21 17.55 -10.04
C TYR A 321 1.35 18.54 -10.35
N ASP A 322 2.48 18.38 -9.66
CA ASP A 322 3.67 19.24 -9.75
C ASP A 322 4.96 18.46 -10.04
N GLY A 323 4.88 17.13 -10.11
CA GLY A 323 5.99 16.27 -10.51
C GLY A 323 5.54 14.91 -11.01
N TYR A 324 6.51 14.09 -11.40
CA TYR A 324 6.32 12.72 -11.86
C TYR A 324 7.42 11.80 -11.33
N VAL A 325 7.11 10.52 -11.21
CA VAL A 325 8.05 9.42 -10.97
C VAL A 325 7.91 8.43 -12.11
N VAL A 326 9.03 8.00 -12.69
CA VAL A 326 9.02 6.87 -13.62
C VAL A 326 9.15 5.59 -12.81
N HIS A 327 8.13 4.74 -12.86
CA HIS A 327 8.19 3.37 -12.36
C HIS A 327 8.33 2.41 -13.54
N MET A 328 9.19 1.39 -13.38
CA MET A 328 9.43 0.38 -14.39
C MET A 328 9.22 -1.00 -13.80
N GLU A 329 8.62 -1.89 -14.57
CA GLU A 329 8.51 -3.29 -14.16
C GLU A 329 9.28 -4.17 -15.13
N VAL A 330 9.94 -5.19 -14.59
CA VAL A 330 10.62 -6.23 -15.37
C VAL A 330 10.24 -7.57 -14.79
N PHE A 331 9.74 -8.46 -15.64
CA PHE A 331 9.28 -9.78 -15.22
C PHE A 331 10.23 -10.87 -15.70
N ASP A 332 10.14 -12.03 -15.04
CA ASP A 332 10.92 -13.19 -15.41
C ASP A 332 10.58 -13.68 -16.82
N CYS A 333 11.61 -13.90 -17.62
CA CYS A 333 11.49 -14.45 -18.98
C CYS A 333 10.87 -15.86 -19.06
N GLY A 334 10.81 -16.57 -17.92
CA GLY A 334 10.16 -17.88 -17.81
C GLY A 334 8.74 -17.84 -17.26
N GLY A 335 8.27 -16.68 -16.79
CA GLY A 335 6.93 -16.49 -16.24
C GLY A 335 5.87 -16.33 -17.34
N THR A 336 4.59 -16.33 -16.95
CA THR A 336 3.46 -16.05 -17.85
C THR A 336 3.43 -14.62 -18.39
N GLY A 337 4.35 -13.77 -17.95
CA GLY A 337 4.34 -12.33 -18.18
C GLY A 337 3.21 -11.63 -17.43
N PRO A 338 3.15 -10.29 -17.53
CA PRO A 338 2.07 -9.50 -16.96
C PRO A 338 0.78 -9.84 -17.70
N VAL A 339 -0.19 -10.39 -16.98
CA VAL A 339 -1.55 -10.61 -17.47
C VAL A 339 -2.09 -9.26 -17.92
N ALA A 340 -2.68 -9.18 -19.12
CA ALA A 340 -3.25 -7.92 -19.59
C ALA A 340 -4.46 -7.58 -18.71
N HIS A 341 -4.43 -6.42 -18.04
CA HIS A 341 -5.62 -5.82 -17.46
C HIS A 341 -6.56 -5.43 -18.61
N THR A 342 -7.39 -6.35 -19.07
CA THR A 342 -8.43 -6.04 -20.05
C THR A 342 -9.53 -5.28 -19.31
N VAL A 343 -9.42 -3.96 -19.25
CA VAL A 343 -10.60 -3.10 -19.14
C VAL A 343 -11.41 -3.32 -20.42
N ALA A 344 -12.32 -4.29 -20.36
CA ALA A 344 -13.25 -4.56 -21.44
C ALA A 344 -14.19 -3.35 -21.56
N GLU A 345 -13.86 -2.40 -22.43
CA GLU A 345 -14.84 -1.45 -22.93
C GLU A 345 -15.94 -2.23 -23.65
N GLY A 346 -17.07 -2.40 -22.96
CA GLY A 346 -18.23 -3.11 -23.47
C GLY A 346 -18.89 -2.36 -24.63
N SER A 347 -18.38 -2.54 -25.84
CA SER A 347 -19.18 -2.30 -27.06
C SER A 347 -19.93 -3.59 -27.40
N GLY A 348 -21.20 -3.65 -27.02
CA GLY A 348 -22.07 -4.75 -27.38
C GLY A 348 -22.37 -4.79 -28.88
N GLU A 349 -22.31 -5.98 -29.47
CA GLU A 349 -23.30 -6.40 -30.47
C GLU A 349 -23.32 -7.93 -30.61
N HIS A 350 -24.50 -8.51 -30.35
CA HIS A 350 -24.79 -9.94 -30.53
C HIS A 350 -24.69 -10.34 -32.00
N GLY A 351 -24.13 -11.52 -32.28
CA GLY A 351 -24.33 -12.15 -33.59
C GLY A 351 -23.57 -13.43 -33.90
N GLY A 352 -24.03 -14.57 -33.37
CA GLY A 352 -24.24 -15.75 -34.21
C GLY A 352 -23.20 -16.89 -34.25
N SER A 353 -23.71 -18.06 -33.84
CA SER A 353 -23.64 -19.35 -34.56
C SER A 353 -22.39 -20.23 -34.46
N GLY A 354 -22.50 -21.28 -33.64
CA GLY A 354 -22.52 -22.67 -34.11
C GLY A 354 -21.21 -23.30 -34.61
N GLY A 355 -20.64 -24.21 -33.79
CA GLY A 355 -19.60 -25.14 -34.24
C GLY A 355 -19.27 -26.19 -33.19
N GLU A 356 -19.91 -27.35 -33.28
CA GLU A 356 -19.61 -28.57 -32.52
C GLU A 356 -18.22 -29.12 -32.93
N GLY A 357 -17.35 -29.36 -31.94
CA GLY A 357 -16.04 -29.99 -32.17
C GLY A 357 -15.57 -30.77 -30.94
N HIS A 358 -15.73 -32.09 -30.98
CA HIS A 358 -15.15 -33.03 -30.03
C HIS A 358 -13.64 -33.20 -30.26
N GLY A 359 -12.87 -33.14 -29.18
CA GLY A 359 -11.47 -33.58 -29.12
C GLY A 359 -11.03 -33.82 -27.67
N PRO A 360 -10.56 -35.03 -27.31
CA PRO A 360 -10.10 -35.33 -25.96
C PRO A 360 -8.57 -35.23 -25.86
N GLY A 361 -8.08 -34.69 -24.73
CA GLY A 361 -6.70 -34.89 -24.29
C GLY A 361 -5.91 -33.59 -24.11
N GLY A 362 -5.43 -33.37 -22.89
CA GLY A 362 -4.44 -32.35 -22.57
C GLY A 362 -4.39 -32.10 -21.07
N GLU A 363 -3.31 -32.55 -20.44
CA GLU A 363 -3.05 -32.53 -19.00
C GLU A 363 -3.18 -31.14 -18.36
N SER A 364 -3.85 -31.14 -17.22
CA SER A 364 -3.96 -30.03 -16.27
C SER A 364 -2.64 -29.84 -15.51
N GLY A 365 -1.92 -28.76 -15.82
CA GLY A 365 -0.81 -28.21 -15.04
C GLY A 365 -1.23 -26.95 -14.30
N ALA A 366 -0.87 -26.86 -13.03
CA ALA A 366 -1.40 -25.97 -12.01
C ALA A 366 -0.88 -24.51 -12.05
N SER A 367 -1.84 -23.58 -12.05
CA SER A 367 -1.96 -22.37 -11.22
C SER A 367 -0.71 -21.48 -10.97
N GLY A 368 -0.55 -20.44 -11.79
CA GLY A 368 0.04 -19.17 -11.39
C GLY A 368 -1.07 -18.21 -10.91
N SER A 369 -0.89 -17.59 -9.75
CA SER A 369 -1.88 -16.74 -9.06
C SER A 369 -2.17 -15.49 -9.88
N GLU A 370 -3.33 -15.46 -10.54
CA GLU A 370 -3.89 -14.30 -11.23
C GLU A 370 -4.39 -13.30 -10.17
N GLU A 371 -3.64 -12.22 -9.95
CA GLU A 371 -4.09 -11.08 -9.15
C GLU A 371 -4.96 -10.16 -10.01
N GLY A 372 -6.26 -10.12 -9.69
CA GLY A 372 -7.02 -8.87 -9.75
C GLY A 372 -7.97 -8.61 -10.93
N SER A 373 -8.29 -9.57 -11.81
CA SER A 373 -9.27 -9.31 -12.90
C SER A 373 -10.66 -9.89 -12.66
N GLY A 374 -11.22 -9.70 -11.47
CA GLY A 374 -12.65 -9.90 -11.28
C GLY A 374 -13.46 -8.81 -12.00
N ALA A 375 -14.70 -9.11 -12.38
CA ALA A 375 -15.59 -8.08 -12.91
C ALA A 375 -15.96 -7.09 -11.79
N THR A 376 -15.90 -5.79 -12.08
CA THR A 376 -16.42 -4.77 -11.16
C THR A 376 -17.92 -5.03 -10.91
N LEU A 377 -18.28 -5.16 -9.64
CA LEU A 377 -19.64 -5.36 -9.16
C LEU A 377 -20.35 -4.02 -8.98
N ALA A 378 -21.66 -4.00 -9.22
CA ALA A 378 -22.54 -2.91 -8.82
C ALA A 378 -22.74 -2.89 -7.28
N LEU A 379 -23.20 -1.76 -6.75
CA LEU A 379 -23.38 -1.54 -5.31
C LEU A 379 -24.37 -2.50 -4.62
N ASP A 380 -25.30 -3.09 -5.37
CA ASP A 380 -26.32 -4.02 -4.86
C ASP A 380 -25.95 -5.51 -5.07
N GLU A 381 -24.78 -5.78 -5.64
CA GLU A 381 -24.29 -7.14 -5.83
C GLU A 381 -23.54 -7.66 -4.59
N THR A 382 -23.36 -8.98 -4.55
CA THR A 382 -22.62 -9.68 -3.51
C THR A 382 -21.42 -10.35 -4.15
N PHE A 383 -20.24 -10.06 -3.61
CA PHE A 383 -19.01 -10.77 -3.94
C PHE A 383 -19.00 -12.12 -3.22
N ASP A 384 -18.68 -13.21 -3.93
CA ASP A 384 -18.51 -14.56 -3.38
C ASP A 384 -17.46 -15.29 -4.21
N GLU A 385 -16.21 -15.27 -3.76
CA GLU A 385 -15.10 -15.90 -4.46
C GLU A 385 -14.20 -16.65 -3.46
N THR A 386 -13.57 -17.74 -3.92
CA THR A 386 -12.57 -18.48 -3.15
C THR A 386 -11.21 -18.36 -3.81
N ARG A 387 -10.24 -17.78 -3.09
CA ARG A 387 -8.89 -17.54 -3.58
C ARG A 387 -7.86 -17.96 -2.53
N GLY A 388 -6.84 -18.72 -2.93
CA GLY A 388 -5.82 -19.23 -2.01
C GLY A 388 -6.37 -20.07 -0.83
N GLY A 389 -7.59 -20.62 -0.98
CA GLY A 389 -8.28 -21.33 0.10
C GLY A 389 -9.12 -20.44 1.04
N ALA A 390 -9.03 -19.12 0.92
CA ALA A 390 -9.89 -18.16 1.62
C ALA A 390 -11.12 -17.85 0.76
N ARG A 391 -12.33 -18.15 1.25
CA ARG A 391 -13.58 -17.78 0.61
C ARG A 391 -14.10 -16.48 1.20
N LEU A 392 -14.12 -15.42 0.40
CA LEU A 392 -14.64 -14.11 0.77
C LEU A 392 -16.07 -13.96 0.24
N VAL A 393 -17.01 -13.70 1.14
CA VAL A 393 -18.39 -13.32 0.83
C VAL A 393 -18.64 -11.92 1.39
N MET A 394 -18.95 -10.95 0.54
CA MET A 394 -19.04 -9.54 0.95
C MET A 394 -20.12 -8.78 0.16
N SER A 395 -20.71 -7.76 0.79
CA SER A 395 -21.69 -6.87 0.16
C SER A 395 -21.53 -5.45 0.68
N TYR A 396 -21.83 -4.46 -0.15
CA TYR A 396 -21.89 -3.05 0.26
C TYR A 396 -23.22 -2.74 0.96
N ASP A 397 -23.14 -2.17 2.17
CA ASP A 397 -24.29 -1.69 2.94
C ASP A 397 -24.38 -0.17 2.89
N ALA A 398 -25.19 0.34 1.97
CA ALA A 398 -25.37 1.78 1.77
C ALA A 398 -25.80 2.56 3.04
N PRO A 399 -26.71 2.05 3.91
CA PRO A 399 -27.07 2.73 5.15
C PRO A 399 -25.90 3.00 6.11
N SER A 400 -24.96 2.07 6.24
CA SER A 400 -23.76 2.24 7.09
C SER A 400 -22.54 2.73 6.34
N ASN A 401 -22.63 2.86 5.01
CA ASN A 401 -21.51 3.19 4.12
C ASN A 401 -20.30 2.27 4.37
N SER A 402 -20.53 0.95 4.41
CA SER A 402 -19.48 -0.02 4.69
C SER A 402 -19.65 -1.32 3.91
N PHE A 403 -18.54 -1.98 3.62
CA PHE A 403 -18.52 -3.34 3.11
C PHE A 403 -18.58 -4.32 4.27
N ASN A 404 -19.58 -5.20 4.24
CA ASN A 404 -19.83 -6.20 5.28
C ASN A 404 -19.76 -7.58 4.68
N GLY A 405 -19.08 -8.50 5.37
CA GLY A 405 -18.88 -9.84 4.85
C GLY A 405 -18.24 -10.80 5.85
N THR A 406 -17.84 -11.94 5.32
CA THR A 406 -17.06 -12.96 6.02
C THR A 406 -16.00 -13.52 5.11
N VAL A 407 -14.82 -13.82 5.66
CA VAL A 407 -13.84 -14.69 5.02
C VAL A 407 -13.82 -16.04 5.75
N GLU A 408 -13.81 -17.13 5.01
CA GLU A 408 -13.77 -18.51 5.52
C GLU A 408 -12.52 -19.23 5.02
N ASN A 409 -11.77 -19.87 5.91
CA ASN A 409 -10.73 -20.80 5.48
C ASN A 409 -11.37 -22.13 5.06
N THR A 410 -11.46 -22.35 3.75
CA THR A 410 -12.05 -23.56 3.15
C THR A 410 -11.09 -24.74 3.05
N THR A 411 -9.86 -24.60 3.54
CA THR A 411 -8.83 -25.64 3.50
C THR A 411 -8.77 -26.45 4.79
N ASN A 412 -7.97 -27.51 4.80
CA ASN A 412 -7.68 -28.32 5.99
C ASN A 412 -6.40 -27.87 6.74
N ASN A 413 -5.79 -26.75 6.33
CA ASN A 413 -4.58 -26.19 6.92
C ASN A 413 -4.88 -24.80 7.48
N THR A 414 -4.04 -24.28 8.37
CA THR A 414 -4.08 -22.86 8.73
C THR A 414 -3.65 -22.03 7.51
N LEU A 415 -4.42 -21.01 7.16
CA LEU A 415 -4.01 -19.98 6.21
C LEU A 415 -3.35 -18.87 7.02
N SER A 416 -2.15 -18.46 6.62
CA SER A 416 -1.43 -17.39 7.32
C SER A 416 -1.61 -16.06 6.62
N ASN A 417 -1.59 -14.98 7.41
CA ASN A 417 -1.64 -13.60 6.92
C ASN A 417 -2.79 -13.35 5.93
N VAL A 418 -4.01 -13.81 6.26
CA VAL A 418 -5.18 -13.52 5.43
C VAL A 418 -5.52 -12.03 5.56
N ARG A 419 -5.59 -11.31 4.44
CA ARG A 419 -5.94 -9.88 4.36
C ARG A 419 -7.02 -9.68 3.31
N ILE A 420 -7.86 -8.67 3.52
CA ILE A 420 -8.94 -8.32 2.58
C ILE A 420 -8.70 -6.90 2.07
N GLU A 421 -8.94 -6.70 0.79
CA GLU A 421 -8.87 -5.40 0.13
C GLU A 421 -10.10 -5.20 -0.77
N VAL A 422 -10.54 -3.95 -0.92
CA VAL A 422 -11.65 -3.56 -1.81
C VAL A 422 -11.22 -2.38 -2.67
N HIS A 423 -11.29 -2.54 -3.99
CA HIS A 423 -11.05 -1.47 -4.95
C HIS A 423 -12.38 -0.88 -5.40
N LEU A 424 -12.48 0.45 -5.39
CA LEU A 424 -13.66 1.19 -5.77
C LEU A 424 -13.52 1.76 -7.18
N SER A 425 -14.62 1.84 -7.93
CA SER A 425 -14.65 2.39 -9.30
C SER A 425 -14.20 3.85 -9.44
N ASN A 426 -14.07 4.60 -8.34
CA ASN A 426 -13.50 5.94 -8.32
C ASN A 426 -11.96 5.93 -8.14
N GLY A 427 -11.32 4.76 -8.18
CA GLY A 427 -9.88 4.58 -7.99
C GLY A 427 -9.45 4.56 -6.53
N THR A 428 -10.37 4.62 -5.57
CA THR A 428 -10.01 4.48 -4.16
C THR A 428 -9.87 3.01 -3.77
N GLU A 429 -8.82 2.70 -3.03
CA GLU A 429 -8.59 1.37 -2.46
C GLU A 429 -8.86 1.40 -0.95
N LEU A 430 -9.52 0.36 -0.44
CA LEU A 430 -9.78 0.15 0.97
C LEU A 430 -9.00 -1.09 1.42
N GLY A 431 -8.15 -0.93 2.42
CA GLY A 431 -7.31 -2.02 2.94
C GLY A 431 -5.84 -1.89 2.51
N PRO A 432 -5.05 -2.99 2.61
CA PRO A 432 -5.48 -4.31 3.11
C PRO A 432 -5.84 -4.28 4.60
N THR A 433 -6.72 -5.18 5.06
CA THR A 433 -7.01 -5.34 6.50
C THR A 433 -5.77 -5.84 7.26
N THR A 434 -5.77 -5.67 8.60
CA THR A 434 -4.77 -6.31 9.46
C THR A 434 -4.72 -7.83 9.16
N PRO A 435 -3.52 -8.41 8.91
CA PRO A 435 -3.40 -9.83 8.64
C PRO A 435 -3.91 -10.69 9.78
N VAL A 436 -4.61 -11.78 9.46
CA VAL A 436 -5.08 -12.77 10.43
C VAL A 436 -4.73 -14.17 9.95
N ASP A 437 -4.16 -14.97 10.85
CA ASP A 437 -4.03 -16.41 10.63
C ASP A 437 -5.37 -17.10 10.92
N MET A 438 -5.85 -17.89 9.98
CA MET A 438 -7.16 -18.55 10.06
C MET A 438 -6.99 -20.06 10.13
N ALA A 439 -7.45 -20.69 11.20
CA ALA A 439 -7.51 -22.15 11.31
C ALA A 439 -8.47 -22.75 10.25
N SER A 440 -8.33 -24.04 9.97
CA SER A 440 -9.23 -24.75 9.04
C SER A 440 -10.71 -24.59 9.45
N GLY A 441 -11.55 -24.15 8.51
CA GLY A 441 -12.97 -23.90 8.72
C GLY A 441 -13.30 -22.67 9.58
N GLU A 442 -12.30 -21.88 9.97
CA GLU A 442 -12.52 -20.63 10.69
C GLU A 442 -13.19 -19.62 9.77
N ILE A 443 -14.17 -18.89 10.33
CA ILE A 443 -14.88 -17.81 9.66
C ILE A 443 -14.60 -16.52 10.43
N TYR A 444 -14.05 -15.54 9.74
CA TYR A 444 -13.75 -14.22 10.28
C TYR A 444 -14.70 -13.18 9.67
N ALA A 445 -15.30 -12.34 10.52
CA ALA A 445 -16.20 -11.29 10.07
C ALA A 445 -15.40 -10.08 9.57
N VAL A 446 -15.77 -9.56 8.40
CA VAL A 446 -15.10 -8.42 7.76
C VAL A 446 -16.05 -7.23 7.74
N ASN A 447 -15.59 -6.10 8.25
CA ASN A 447 -16.28 -4.81 8.15
C ASN A 447 -15.26 -3.75 7.73
N MET A 448 -15.47 -3.13 6.57
CA MET A 448 -14.59 -2.11 6.02
C MET A 448 -15.41 -0.85 5.69
N PRO A 449 -15.25 0.25 6.43
CA PRO A 449 -15.89 1.51 6.10
C PRO A 449 -15.50 1.96 4.69
N ALA A 450 -16.48 2.33 3.88
CA ALA A 450 -16.24 2.94 2.58
C ALA A 450 -15.91 4.43 2.74
N THR A 451 -15.35 5.03 1.68
CA THR A 451 -15.11 6.48 1.66
C THR A 451 -16.40 7.27 1.49
N GLN A 452 -16.33 8.58 1.70
CA GLN A 452 -17.45 9.50 1.44
C GLN A 452 -17.56 9.90 -0.04
N GLU A 453 -16.56 9.54 -0.85
CA GLU A 453 -16.57 9.83 -2.27
C GLU A 453 -17.53 8.88 -3.00
N ALA A 454 -18.15 9.39 -4.07
CA ALA A 454 -19.10 8.60 -4.82
C ALA A 454 -18.38 7.55 -5.69
N PHE A 455 -18.83 6.30 -5.61
CA PHE A 455 -18.42 5.21 -6.48
C PHE A 455 -19.68 4.46 -6.96
N SER A 456 -19.63 3.89 -8.16
CA SER A 456 -20.75 3.15 -8.77
C SER A 456 -20.55 1.65 -8.80
N GLY A 457 -19.33 1.19 -8.56
CA GLY A 457 -18.97 -0.22 -8.48
C GLY A 457 -17.71 -0.45 -7.67
N TRP A 458 -17.44 -1.72 -7.40
CA TRP A 458 -16.39 -2.16 -6.51
C TRP A 458 -15.96 -3.59 -6.87
N ILE A 459 -14.78 -3.99 -6.39
CA ILE A 459 -14.30 -5.36 -6.44
C ILE A 459 -13.54 -5.62 -5.14
N ALA A 460 -13.59 -6.84 -4.63
CA ALA A 460 -12.84 -7.24 -3.46
C ALA A 460 -11.93 -8.41 -3.80
N HIS A 461 -10.86 -8.59 -3.03
CA HIS A 461 -10.09 -9.83 -3.04
C HIS A 461 -9.60 -10.17 -1.64
N ALA A 462 -9.47 -11.47 -1.41
CA ALA A 462 -8.74 -12.01 -0.27
C ALA A 462 -7.33 -12.35 -0.70
N GLU A 463 -6.36 -11.82 0.03
CA GLU A 463 -4.96 -12.19 -0.07
C GLU A 463 -4.66 -13.21 1.02
N VAL A 464 -3.94 -14.26 0.66
CA VAL A 464 -3.43 -15.25 1.62
C VAL A 464 -1.92 -15.17 1.52
N GLY A 465 -1.26 -14.69 2.57
CA GLY A 465 0.18 -14.66 2.59
C GLY A 465 0.75 -16.07 2.49
N GLY A 466 1.55 -16.31 1.45
CA GLY A 466 2.49 -17.42 1.47
C GLY A 466 3.51 -17.10 2.55
N GLY A 467 3.26 -17.52 3.80
CA GLY A 467 4.29 -17.49 4.81
C GLY A 467 5.52 -18.16 4.23
N ASP A 468 6.64 -17.43 4.13
CA ASP A 468 7.92 -17.88 3.61
C ASP A 468 8.49 -19.05 4.44
N GLY A 469 7.86 -20.20 4.31
CA GLY A 469 8.25 -21.50 4.83
C GLY A 469 8.49 -22.47 3.68
N GLY A 470 9.03 -21.99 2.55
CA GLY A 470 9.43 -22.79 1.40
C GLY A 470 10.78 -23.49 1.61
N GLY A 471 10.91 -24.26 2.69
CA GLY A 471 11.96 -25.25 2.83
C GLY A 471 11.67 -26.45 1.94
N GLU A 472 12.50 -26.60 0.91
CA GLU A 472 13.00 -27.90 0.42
C GLU A 472 12.01 -28.85 -0.30
N HIS A 473 11.75 -28.56 -1.58
CA HIS A 473 11.43 -29.62 -2.55
C HIS A 473 12.69 -30.09 -3.28
N GLY A 474 13.49 -30.89 -2.58
CA GLY A 474 14.47 -31.79 -3.18
C GLY A 474 13.75 -32.91 -3.97
N SER A 475 13.45 -32.65 -5.24
CA SER A 475 12.96 -33.66 -6.20
C SER A 475 14.03 -33.95 -7.24
N GLY A 476 15.18 -34.44 -6.79
CA GLY A 476 16.27 -34.94 -7.64
C GLY A 476 16.33 -36.47 -7.64
N GLY A 477 15.25 -37.12 -8.09
CA GLY A 477 15.24 -38.55 -8.38
C GLY A 477 15.61 -38.81 -9.83
N GLU A 478 16.91 -38.86 -10.15
CA GLU A 478 17.36 -39.44 -11.42
C GLU A 478 17.50 -40.96 -11.27
N SER A 479 16.45 -41.64 -11.73
CA SER A 479 16.45 -43.07 -12.01
C SER A 479 17.25 -43.37 -13.28
N GLY A 480 17.90 -44.52 -13.27
CA GLY A 480 18.88 -44.94 -14.26
C GLY A 480 18.34 -45.12 -15.68
N GLY A 481 19.20 -44.74 -16.64
CA GLY A 481 19.10 -45.15 -18.04
C GLY A 481 20.11 -46.25 -18.35
N GLU A 482 19.59 -47.45 -18.61
CA GLU A 482 20.30 -48.59 -19.17
C GLU A 482 20.92 -48.25 -20.54
N HIS A 483 22.23 -48.47 -20.70
CA HIS A 483 22.83 -48.70 -22.01
C HIS A 483 23.76 -49.90 -22.00
N GLY A 484 23.20 -51.05 -22.38
CA GLY A 484 23.97 -52.18 -22.91
C GLY A 484 24.44 -51.87 -24.33
N GLY A 485 25.74 -52.03 -24.59
CA GLY A 485 26.36 -51.70 -25.87
C GLY A 485 27.72 -52.36 -26.11
N ARG A 486 27.72 -53.70 -26.09
CA ARG A 486 28.54 -54.64 -26.87
C ARG A 486 29.72 -54.07 -27.71
N GLY A 487 30.93 -54.55 -27.43
CA GLY A 487 32.11 -54.51 -28.34
C GLY A 487 33.38 -54.97 -27.61
N GLU A 488 33.68 -56.27 -27.51
CA GLU A 488 34.45 -57.04 -28.51
C GLU A 488 35.85 -56.46 -28.80
N ARG A 489 36.89 -57.02 -28.16
CA ARG A 489 38.26 -57.30 -28.68
C ARG A 489 39.13 -57.88 -27.55
N ARG A 490 39.40 -59.19 -27.55
CA ARG A 490 40.62 -59.83 -28.09
C ARG A 490 41.94 -59.19 -27.60
N GLY A 491 42.52 -59.81 -26.57
CA GLY A 491 43.73 -60.63 -26.68
C GLY A 491 45.09 -59.95 -26.93
N GLY A 492 46.05 -60.32 -26.08
CA GLY A 492 47.46 -60.50 -26.48
C GLY A 492 48.47 -59.77 -25.60
N GLY A 493 49.42 -60.53 -25.05
CA GLY A 493 50.69 -60.03 -24.52
C GLY A 493 50.94 -60.39 -23.08
#